data_AF-A0A257JEV1-F1
#
_entry.id   AF-A0A257JEV1-F1
#
_cell.length_a   1.000
_cell.length_b   1.000
_cell.length_c   1.000
_cell.angle_alpha   90.00
_cell.angle_beta   90.00
_cell.angle_gamma   90.00
#
_symmetry.space_group_name_H-M   'P 1'
#
loop_
_entity.id
_entity.type
_entity.pdbx_description
1 polymer ?
#
loop_
_entity_poly.entity_id
_entity_poly.type
_entity_poly.pdbx_seq_one_letter_code
_entity_poly.pdbx_strand_id
1 'polypeptide(L)'
;MATETAEQVHAARQQGYQDGYRDGLVALDSFKQSFAQQTSAQVGTLLQAMDTELQALEQQLARTVTRVATELARQVVRSELAIRPALVAQVAQDAVNAVLMSARHITVQLHPDDHALVAQGCAEALAARGARLVASPALERGGCRVDSDAGTIDARIVARWAQATQALGTGVSWSDAEAGPGGDA
;
A
#
# COMPACT_ATOMS: atom_id res chain seq x y z
N MET A 1 65.91 -55.14 34.92
CA MET A 1 66.11 -54.83 33.49
C MET A 1 64.93 -55.27 32.63
N ALA A 2 64.81 -56.53 32.17
CA ALA A 2 63.75 -56.92 31.21
C ALA A 2 62.29 -56.87 31.72
N THR A 3 62.06 -57.15 33.01
CA THR A 3 60.73 -57.08 33.65
C THR A 3 60.29 -55.64 33.92
N GLU A 4 61.19 -54.76 34.34
CA GLU A 4 60.91 -53.32 34.52
C GLU A 4 60.52 -52.64 33.19
N THR A 5 61.12 -53.06 32.07
CA THR A 5 60.75 -52.53 30.74
C THR A 5 59.35 -52.97 30.33
N ALA A 6 58.93 -54.20 30.65
CA ALA A 6 57.60 -54.71 30.35
C ALA A 6 56.50 -54.01 31.17
N GLU A 7 56.76 -53.74 32.45
CA GLU A 7 55.85 -52.98 33.33
C GLU A 7 55.70 -51.52 32.87
N GLN A 8 56.79 -50.87 32.48
CA GLN A 8 56.75 -49.52 31.92
C GLN A 8 55.94 -49.45 30.61
N VAL A 9 56.11 -50.41 29.71
CA VAL A 9 55.33 -50.48 28.46
C VAL A 9 53.84 -50.68 28.75
N HIS A 10 53.49 -51.53 29.73
CA HIS A 10 52.10 -51.72 30.13
C HIS A 10 51.47 -50.47 30.74
N ALA A 11 52.20 -49.78 31.62
CA ALA A 11 51.77 -48.53 32.23
C ALA A 11 51.56 -47.44 31.16
N ALA A 12 52.51 -47.28 30.22
CA ALA A 12 52.40 -46.33 29.12
C ALA A 12 51.20 -46.64 28.20
N ARG A 13 50.89 -47.92 27.96
CA ARG A 13 49.73 -48.33 27.16
C ARG A 13 48.41 -48.04 27.87
N GLN A 14 48.33 -48.25 29.19
CA GLN A 14 47.15 -47.92 29.98
C GLN A 14 46.93 -46.41 30.04
N GLN A 15 48.00 -45.64 30.25
CA GLN A 15 47.95 -44.19 30.28
C GLN A 15 47.52 -43.64 28.92
N GLY A 16 48.13 -44.08 27.81
CA GLY A 16 47.73 -43.68 26.47
C GLY A 16 46.29 -44.06 26.11
N TYR A 17 45.76 -45.16 26.63
CA TYR A 17 44.36 -45.53 26.48
C TYR A 17 43.43 -44.57 27.23
N GLN A 18 43.77 -44.22 28.48
CA GLN A 18 42.99 -43.27 29.28
C GLN A 18 43.02 -41.86 28.69
N ASP A 19 44.20 -41.40 28.26
CA ASP A 19 44.37 -40.11 27.61
C ASP A 19 43.58 -40.05 26.30
N GLY A 20 43.70 -41.08 25.44
CA GLY A 20 42.93 -41.16 24.19
C GLY A 20 41.42 -41.25 24.40
N TYR A 21 40.96 -41.93 25.45
CA TYR A 21 39.54 -41.98 25.80
C TYR A 21 39.02 -40.61 26.26
N ARG A 22 39.80 -39.90 27.08
CA ARG A 22 39.48 -38.54 27.52
C ARG A 22 39.45 -37.55 26.35
N ASP A 23 40.47 -37.59 25.51
CA ASP A 23 40.57 -36.70 24.34
C ASP A 23 39.44 -36.99 23.35
N GLY A 24 39.08 -38.27 23.16
CA GLY A 24 37.94 -38.69 22.35
C GLY A 24 36.59 -38.18 22.89
N LEU A 25 36.39 -38.19 24.21
CA LEU A 25 35.18 -37.62 24.83
C LEU A 25 35.08 -36.11 24.62
N VAL A 26 36.19 -35.38 24.79
CA VAL A 26 36.24 -33.92 24.56
C VAL A 26 35.99 -33.59 23.08
N ALA A 27 36.61 -34.33 22.16
CA ALA A 27 36.39 -34.18 20.73
C ALA A 27 34.92 -34.48 20.33
N LEU A 28 34.32 -35.50 20.93
CA LEU A 28 32.92 -35.83 20.68
C LEU A 28 31.96 -34.75 21.21
N ASP A 29 32.20 -34.21 22.40
CA ASP A 29 31.34 -33.18 22.98
C ASP A 29 31.42 -31.86 22.19
N SER A 30 32.65 -31.44 21.84
CA SER A 30 32.87 -30.26 20.99
C SER A 30 32.25 -30.43 19.59
N PHE A 31 32.34 -31.62 18.99
CA PHE A 31 31.67 -31.92 17.72
C PHE A 31 30.14 -31.83 17.85
N LYS A 32 29.55 -32.43 18.89
CA LYS A 32 28.10 -32.36 19.14
C LYS A 32 27.62 -30.92 19.31
N GLN A 33 28.34 -30.12 20.11
CA GLN A 33 28.02 -28.71 20.30
C GLN A 33 28.11 -27.93 18.99
N SER A 34 29.20 -28.10 18.23
CA SER A 34 29.40 -27.41 16.95
C SER A 34 28.35 -27.81 15.92
N PHE A 35 28.04 -29.11 15.82
CA PHE A 35 27.00 -29.63 14.92
C PHE A 35 25.61 -29.12 15.30
N ALA A 36 25.28 -29.09 16.60
CA ALA A 36 24.01 -28.55 17.09
C ALA A 36 23.90 -27.05 16.79
N GLN A 37 24.97 -26.27 17.02
CA GLN A 37 25.02 -24.85 16.69
C GLN A 37 24.85 -24.60 15.20
N GLN A 38 25.56 -25.35 14.36
CA GLN A 38 25.49 -25.20 12.90
C GLN A 38 24.10 -25.59 12.36
N THR A 39 23.53 -26.69 12.85
CA THR A 39 22.18 -27.12 12.47
C THR A 39 21.14 -26.10 12.92
N SER A 40 21.24 -25.60 14.16
CA SER A 40 20.36 -24.57 14.69
C SER A 40 20.45 -23.27 13.88
N ALA A 41 21.68 -22.86 13.50
CA ALA A 41 21.89 -21.70 12.65
C ALA A 41 21.26 -21.87 11.27
N GLN A 42 21.44 -23.02 10.61
CA GLN A 42 20.83 -23.31 9.31
C GLN A 42 19.30 -23.29 9.39
N VAL A 43 18.70 -23.95 10.38
CA VAL A 43 17.25 -23.92 10.61
C VAL A 43 16.78 -22.49 10.89
N GLY A 44 17.51 -21.74 11.71
CA GLY A 44 17.22 -20.34 12.00
C GLY A 44 17.21 -19.47 10.75
N THR A 45 18.18 -19.64 9.85
CA THR A 45 18.22 -18.92 8.57
C THR A 45 17.05 -19.28 7.66
N LEU A 46 16.64 -20.56 7.62
CA LEU A 46 15.50 -21.00 6.84
C LEU A 46 14.19 -20.40 7.36
N LEU A 47 14.01 -20.38 8.69
CA LEU A 47 12.82 -19.79 9.31
C LEU A 47 12.74 -18.28 9.06
N GLN A 48 13.86 -17.56 9.13
CA GLN A 48 13.92 -16.14 8.80
C GLN A 48 13.58 -15.86 7.33
N ALA A 49 14.09 -16.69 6.42
CA ALA A 49 13.75 -16.59 5.01
C ALA A 49 12.24 -16.84 4.78
N MET A 50 11.67 -17.87 5.41
CA MET A 50 10.24 -18.16 5.32
C MET A 50 9.37 -17.03 5.86
N ASP A 51 9.73 -16.43 7.00
CA ASP A 51 9.00 -15.29 7.56
C ASP A 51 9.02 -14.08 6.61
N THR A 52 10.19 -13.81 6.02
CA THR A 52 10.35 -12.74 5.03
C THR A 52 9.48 -12.97 3.79
N GLU A 53 9.48 -14.18 3.25
CA GLU A 53 8.67 -14.55 2.07
C GLU A 53 7.17 -14.48 2.38
N LEU A 54 6.75 -14.91 3.57
CA LEU A 54 5.35 -14.82 3.99
C LEU A 54 4.89 -13.36 4.09
N GLN A 55 5.71 -12.49 4.69
CA GLN A 55 5.41 -11.05 4.76
C GLN A 55 5.34 -10.41 3.35
N ALA A 56 6.23 -10.80 2.44
CA ALA A 56 6.20 -10.34 1.06
C ALA A 56 4.91 -10.77 0.34
N LEU A 57 4.51 -12.04 0.52
CA LEU A 57 3.27 -12.58 -0.04
C LEU A 57 2.03 -11.86 0.51
N GLU A 58 1.99 -11.60 1.81
CA GLU A 58 0.90 -10.83 2.44
C GLU A 58 0.79 -9.42 1.84
N GLN A 59 1.91 -8.73 1.66
CA GLN A 59 1.93 -7.40 1.04
C GLN A 59 1.50 -7.45 -0.44
N GLN A 60 1.89 -8.48 -1.17
CA GLN A 60 1.49 -8.66 -2.57
C GLN A 60 -0.01 -8.93 -2.67
N LEU A 61 -0.56 -9.76 -1.78
CA LEU A 61 -1.99 -10.04 -1.72
C LEU A 61 -2.77 -8.77 -1.38
N ALA A 62 -2.34 -8.02 -0.37
CA ALA A 62 -2.95 -6.74 0.02
C ALA A 62 -2.97 -5.73 -1.15
N ARG A 63 -1.85 -5.60 -1.88
CA ARG A 63 -1.78 -4.75 -3.09
C ARG A 63 -2.75 -5.21 -4.17
N THR A 64 -2.81 -6.52 -4.42
CA THR A 64 -3.67 -7.10 -5.46
C THR A 64 -5.15 -6.89 -5.13
N VAL A 65 -5.57 -7.21 -3.91
CA VAL A 65 -6.96 -7.05 -3.46
C VAL A 65 -7.38 -5.58 -3.53
N THR A 66 -6.55 -4.68 -3.03
CA THR A 66 -6.87 -3.25 -3.03
C THR A 66 -6.96 -2.70 -4.47
N ARG A 67 -6.07 -3.12 -5.38
CA ARG A 67 -6.14 -2.75 -6.81
C ARG A 67 -7.45 -3.19 -7.43
N VAL A 68 -7.82 -4.47 -7.29
CA VAL A 68 -9.04 -5.03 -7.87
C VAL A 68 -10.29 -4.34 -7.29
N ALA A 69 -10.34 -4.13 -5.97
CA ALA A 69 -11.44 -3.42 -5.33
C ALA A 69 -11.56 -1.98 -5.86
N THR A 70 -10.43 -1.30 -6.08
CA THR A 70 -10.39 0.06 -6.63
C THR A 70 -10.87 0.09 -8.08
N GLU A 71 -10.46 -0.88 -8.92
CA GLU A 71 -10.93 -0.98 -10.30
C GLU A 71 -12.44 -1.26 -10.39
N LEU A 72 -12.96 -2.13 -9.52
CA LEU A 72 -14.41 -2.38 -9.42
C LEU A 72 -15.17 -1.13 -8.97
N ALA A 73 -14.68 -0.44 -7.93
CA ALA A 73 -15.27 0.82 -7.49
C ALA A 73 -15.29 1.86 -8.62
N ARG A 74 -14.25 1.93 -9.46
CA ARG A 74 -14.19 2.84 -10.62
C ARG A 74 -15.31 2.54 -11.60
N GLN A 75 -15.51 1.27 -11.92
CA GLN A 75 -16.59 0.83 -12.81
C GLN A 75 -17.97 1.17 -12.24
N VAL A 76 -18.18 0.91 -10.95
CA VAL A 76 -19.43 1.26 -10.26
C VAL A 76 -19.67 2.77 -10.30
N VAL A 77 -18.69 3.60 -9.94
CA VAL A 77 -18.84 5.06 -9.95
C VAL A 77 -19.14 5.58 -11.36
N ARG A 78 -18.44 5.08 -12.39
CA ARG A 78 -18.72 5.45 -13.79
C ARG A 78 -20.16 5.08 -14.19
N SER A 79 -20.59 3.87 -13.86
CA SER A 79 -21.95 3.39 -14.13
C SER A 79 -22.99 4.26 -13.42
N GLU A 80 -22.78 4.56 -12.15
CA GLU A 80 -23.70 5.38 -11.35
C GLU A 80 -23.83 6.80 -11.89
N LEU A 81 -22.75 7.42 -12.35
CA LEU A 81 -22.80 8.76 -12.93
C LEU A 81 -23.48 8.78 -14.31
N ALA A 82 -23.36 7.69 -15.07
CA ALA A 82 -24.09 7.54 -16.33
C ALA A 82 -25.61 7.39 -16.08
N ILE A 83 -26.00 6.62 -15.06
CA ILE A 83 -27.41 6.35 -14.74
C ILE A 83 -28.04 7.53 -13.98
N ARG A 84 -27.29 8.20 -13.09
CA ARG A 84 -27.77 9.25 -12.18
C ARG A 84 -26.89 10.51 -12.27
N PRO A 85 -26.93 11.26 -13.39
CA PRO A 85 -26.12 12.46 -13.55
C PRO A 85 -26.46 13.56 -12.53
N ALA A 86 -27.67 13.54 -11.95
CA ALA A 86 -28.09 14.50 -10.91
C ALA A 86 -27.20 14.49 -9.64
N LEU A 87 -26.40 13.44 -9.41
CA LEU A 87 -25.42 13.39 -8.31
C LEU A 87 -24.38 14.52 -8.37
N VAL A 88 -24.14 15.11 -9.55
CA VAL A 88 -23.26 16.27 -9.70
C VAL A 88 -23.71 17.48 -8.88
N ALA A 89 -25.01 17.62 -8.59
CA ALA A 89 -25.52 18.69 -7.75
C ALA A 89 -25.01 18.59 -6.30
N GLN A 90 -24.92 17.37 -5.76
CA GLN A 90 -24.37 17.12 -4.43
C GLN A 90 -22.87 17.44 -4.39
N VAL A 91 -22.13 17.03 -5.44
CA VAL A 91 -20.70 17.35 -5.57
C VAL A 91 -20.47 18.86 -5.59
N ALA A 92 -21.29 19.60 -6.34
CA ALA A 92 -21.22 21.06 -6.40
C ALA A 92 -21.57 21.70 -5.05
N GLN A 93 -22.60 21.20 -4.37
CA GLN A 93 -23.00 21.68 -3.05
C GLN A 93 -21.89 21.50 -2.02
N ASP A 94 -21.28 20.32 -1.96
CA ASP A 94 -20.17 20.01 -1.06
C ASP A 94 -18.97 20.93 -1.36
N ALA A 95 -18.63 21.12 -2.64
CA ALA A 95 -17.51 21.96 -3.05
C ALA A 95 -17.74 23.44 -2.69
N VAL A 96 -18.95 23.96 -2.92
CA VAL A 96 -19.34 25.33 -2.54
C VAL A 96 -19.31 25.51 -1.02
N ASN A 97 -19.76 24.51 -0.27
CA ASN A 97 -19.73 24.54 1.19
C ASN A 97 -18.33 24.41 1.79
N ALA A 98 -17.40 23.78 1.09
CA ALA A 98 -16.00 23.68 1.50
C ALA A 98 -15.21 24.99 1.32
N VAL A 99 -15.71 25.95 0.52
CA VAL A 99 -15.07 27.26 0.35
C VAL A 99 -15.05 28.01 1.69
N LEU A 100 -13.95 28.70 2.00
CA LEU A 100 -13.83 29.55 3.20
C LEU A 100 -14.99 30.54 3.29
N MET A 101 -15.51 30.77 4.50
CA MET A 101 -16.66 31.66 4.71
C MET A 101 -16.39 33.12 4.32
N SER A 102 -15.12 33.55 4.37
CA SER A 102 -14.70 34.90 3.98
C SER A 102 -14.55 35.11 2.48
N ALA A 103 -14.52 34.02 1.69
CA ALA A 103 -14.27 34.08 0.26
C ALA A 103 -15.43 34.74 -0.49
N ARG A 104 -15.10 35.48 -1.54
CA ARG A 104 -16.03 36.19 -2.42
C ARG A 104 -15.80 35.79 -3.87
N HIS A 105 -16.67 36.28 -4.75
CA HIS A 105 -16.59 36.05 -6.19
C HIS A 105 -16.58 34.56 -6.59
N ILE A 106 -17.34 33.75 -5.85
CA ILE A 106 -17.39 32.30 -6.03
C ILE A 106 -17.98 31.98 -7.41
N THR A 107 -17.23 31.21 -8.18
CA THR A 107 -17.57 30.78 -9.54
C THR A 107 -17.48 29.26 -9.60
N VAL A 108 -18.60 28.60 -9.89
CA VAL A 108 -18.67 27.15 -10.06
C VAL A 108 -18.66 26.85 -11.56
N GLN A 109 -17.56 26.27 -12.03
CA GLN A 109 -17.40 25.83 -13.40
C GLN A 109 -17.76 24.35 -13.53
N LEU A 110 -18.56 23.99 -14.53
CA LEU A 110 -18.96 22.61 -14.78
C LEU A 110 -19.30 22.37 -16.24
N HIS A 111 -19.46 21.10 -16.63
CA HIS A 111 -19.88 20.76 -17.99
C HIS A 111 -21.27 21.34 -18.33
N PRO A 112 -21.51 21.82 -19.57
CA PRO A 112 -22.82 22.37 -19.98
C PRO A 112 -24.02 21.46 -19.67
N ASP A 113 -23.90 20.15 -19.93
CA ASP A 113 -24.98 19.18 -19.68
C ASP A 113 -25.36 19.04 -18.19
N ASP A 114 -24.45 19.37 -17.29
CA ASP A 114 -24.66 19.26 -15.86
C ASP A 114 -25.19 20.59 -15.28
N HIS A 115 -25.17 21.68 -16.07
CA HIS A 115 -25.52 23.02 -15.61
C HIS A 115 -26.94 23.09 -15.05
N ALA A 116 -27.92 22.56 -15.78
CA ALA A 116 -29.31 22.57 -15.33
C ALA A 116 -29.53 21.73 -14.06
N LEU A 117 -28.83 20.60 -13.95
CA LEU A 117 -28.91 19.70 -12.79
C LEU A 117 -28.37 20.38 -11.53
N VAL A 118 -27.23 21.06 -11.62
CA VAL A 118 -26.66 21.82 -10.50
C VAL A 118 -27.50 23.05 -10.18
N ALA A 119 -27.96 23.79 -11.19
CA ALA A 119 -28.80 24.97 -10.98
C ALA A 119 -30.08 24.65 -10.20
N GLN A 120 -30.68 23.49 -10.45
CA GLN A 120 -31.89 23.03 -9.74
C GLN A 120 -31.55 22.38 -8.39
N GLY A 121 -30.59 21.45 -8.37
CA GLY A 121 -30.30 20.64 -7.18
C GLY A 121 -29.46 21.34 -6.11
N CYS A 122 -28.78 22.44 -6.44
CA CYS A 122 -27.88 23.17 -5.54
C CYS A 122 -28.28 24.67 -5.39
N ALA A 123 -29.50 25.05 -5.78
CA ALA A 123 -29.94 26.45 -5.83
C ALA A 123 -29.75 27.20 -4.50
N GLU A 124 -30.14 26.58 -3.39
CA GLU A 124 -30.06 27.20 -2.05
C GLU A 124 -28.62 27.46 -1.62
N ALA A 125 -27.72 26.49 -1.79
CA ALA A 125 -26.31 26.62 -1.43
C ALA A 125 -25.60 27.66 -2.32
N LEU A 126 -25.92 27.70 -3.62
CA LEU A 126 -25.41 28.71 -4.53
C LEU A 126 -25.85 30.12 -4.11
N ALA A 127 -27.14 30.29 -3.80
CA ALA A 127 -27.69 31.57 -3.37
C ALA A 127 -27.11 32.03 -2.02
N ALA A 128 -27.00 31.13 -1.04
CA ALA A 128 -26.45 31.41 0.28
C ALA A 128 -24.98 31.88 0.22
N ARG A 129 -24.22 31.40 -0.76
CA ARG A 129 -22.81 31.76 -0.97
C ARG A 129 -22.60 32.83 -2.05
N GLY A 130 -23.66 33.30 -2.71
CA GLY A 130 -23.55 34.22 -3.85
C GLY A 130 -22.73 33.66 -5.01
N ALA A 131 -22.76 32.34 -5.20
CA ALA A 131 -21.97 31.65 -6.21
C ALA A 131 -22.65 31.71 -7.58
N ARG A 132 -21.87 31.97 -8.64
CA ARG A 132 -22.34 31.94 -10.03
C ARG A 132 -21.96 30.63 -10.71
N LEU A 133 -22.87 30.10 -11.53
CA LEU A 133 -22.59 28.95 -12.38
C LEU A 133 -22.01 29.41 -13.73
N VAL A 134 -21.01 28.70 -14.21
CA VAL A 134 -20.39 28.91 -15.52
C VAL A 134 -20.25 27.56 -16.22
N ALA A 135 -20.82 27.45 -17.42
CA ALA A 135 -20.65 26.27 -18.26
C ALA A 135 -19.26 26.32 -18.92
N SER A 136 -18.50 25.23 -18.79
CA SER A 136 -17.16 25.06 -19.36
C SER A 136 -17.07 23.69 -20.05
N PRO A 137 -17.07 23.64 -21.40
CA PRO A 137 -16.95 22.39 -22.17
C PRO A 137 -15.60 21.66 -21.98
N ALA A 138 -14.61 22.32 -21.40
CA ALA A 138 -13.30 21.72 -21.09
C ALA A 138 -13.34 20.81 -19.86
N LEU A 139 -14.41 20.83 -19.07
CA LEU A 139 -14.58 19.99 -17.88
C LEU A 139 -15.39 18.75 -18.22
N GLU A 140 -14.95 17.59 -17.74
CA GLU A 140 -15.73 16.37 -17.85
C GLU A 140 -17.02 16.44 -17.01
N ARG A 141 -18.02 15.67 -17.43
CA ARG A 141 -19.28 15.52 -16.71
C ARG A 141 -19.07 14.82 -15.35
N GLY A 142 -19.97 15.10 -14.40
CA GLY A 142 -19.97 14.48 -13.08
C GLY A 142 -19.02 15.13 -12.06
N GLY A 143 -18.47 16.30 -12.38
CA GLY A 143 -17.63 17.08 -11.47
C GLY A 143 -17.74 18.58 -11.71
N CYS A 144 -17.12 19.37 -10.84
CA CYS A 144 -17.05 20.83 -10.99
C CYS A 144 -15.74 21.38 -10.45
N ARG A 145 -15.42 22.62 -10.81
CA ARG A 145 -14.31 23.39 -10.27
C ARG A 145 -14.86 24.66 -9.65
N VAL A 146 -14.55 24.93 -8.39
CA VAL A 146 -15.01 26.13 -7.69
C VAL A 146 -13.83 27.08 -7.53
N ASP A 147 -13.93 28.26 -8.13
CA ASP A 147 -12.94 29.32 -8.02
C ASP A 147 -13.46 30.47 -7.18
N SER A 148 -12.59 31.03 -6.33
CA SER A 148 -12.88 32.18 -5.47
C SER A 148 -11.63 33.05 -5.35
N ASP A 149 -11.77 34.24 -4.75
CA ASP A 149 -10.64 35.09 -4.38
C ASP A 149 -9.69 34.44 -3.36
N ALA A 150 -10.20 33.53 -2.52
CA ALA A 150 -9.43 32.81 -1.52
C ALA A 150 -8.72 31.54 -2.05
N GLY A 151 -9.06 31.09 -3.26
CA GLY A 151 -8.47 29.90 -3.87
C GLY A 151 -9.44 29.07 -4.73
N THR A 152 -8.95 27.93 -5.18
CA THR A 152 -9.68 26.97 -6.02
C THR A 152 -9.92 25.68 -5.26
N ILE A 153 -11.15 25.16 -5.35
CA ILE A 153 -11.52 23.80 -4.94
C ILE A 153 -11.74 22.97 -6.20
N ASP A 154 -10.94 21.92 -6.35
CA ASP A 154 -11.03 20.99 -7.46
C ASP A 154 -11.93 19.79 -7.09
N ALA A 155 -13.20 19.88 -7.47
CA ALA A 155 -14.17 18.81 -7.30
C ALA A 155 -14.41 18.03 -8.61
N ARG A 156 -13.43 18.06 -9.54
CA ARG A 156 -13.45 17.19 -10.72
C ARG A 156 -13.35 15.74 -10.27
N ILE A 157 -14.00 14.87 -11.03
CA ILE A 157 -14.02 13.45 -10.69
C ILE A 157 -12.63 12.82 -10.65
N VAL A 158 -11.74 13.23 -11.56
CA VAL A 158 -10.34 12.79 -11.60
C VAL A 158 -9.61 13.12 -10.29
N ALA A 159 -9.76 14.35 -9.79
CA ALA A 159 -9.10 14.80 -8.57
C ALA A 159 -9.64 14.08 -7.33
N ARG A 160 -10.97 13.96 -7.24
CA ARG A 160 -11.64 13.26 -6.14
C ARG A 160 -11.28 11.77 -6.11
N TRP A 161 -11.23 11.15 -7.28
CA TRP A 161 -10.81 9.75 -7.43
C TRP A 161 -9.35 9.58 -7.00
N ALA A 162 -8.44 10.42 -7.49
CA ALA A 162 -7.04 10.38 -7.11
C ALA A 162 -6.87 10.50 -5.57
N GLN A 163 -7.56 11.45 -4.94
CA GLN A 163 -7.55 11.60 -3.48
C GLN A 163 -8.06 10.34 -2.76
N ALA A 164 -9.15 9.73 -3.23
CA ALA A 164 -9.71 8.51 -2.63
C ALA A 164 -8.75 7.31 -2.77
N THR A 165 -8.14 7.14 -3.95
CA THR A 165 -7.20 6.03 -4.21
C THR A 165 -5.83 6.22 -3.55
N GLN A 166 -5.41 7.46 -3.29
CA GLN A 166 -4.18 7.76 -2.58
C GLN A 166 -4.20 7.20 -1.15
N ALA A 167 -5.33 7.30 -0.46
CA ALA A 167 -5.51 6.70 0.86
C ALA A 167 -5.39 5.16 0.84
N LEU A 168 -5.67 4.54 -0.30
CA LEU A 168 -5.59 3.09 -0.51
C LEU A 168 -4.22 2.64 -1.06
N GLY A 169 -3.34 3.57 -1.47
CA GLY A 169 -2.02 3.26 -2.02
C GLY A 169 -2.03 2.52 -3.36
N THR A 170 -3.13 2.55 -4.11
CA THR A 170 -3.28 1.73 -5.34
C THR A 170 -2.84 2.43 -6.61
N GLY A 171 -2.86 3.77 -6.66
CA GLY A 171 -2.48 4.56 -7.83
C GLY A 171 -3.34 4.30 -9.08
N VAL A 172 -4.52 3.70 -8.95
CA VAL A 172 -5.41 3.42 -10.08
C VAL A 172 -5.96 4.74 -10.60
N SER A 173 -5.61 5.10 -11.83
CA SER A 173 -6.04 6.34 -12.47
C SER A 173 -7.54 6.35 -12.78
N TRP A 174 -8.16 7.53 -12.83
CA TRP A 174 -9.56 7.66 -13.22
C TRP A 174 -9.77 7.35 -14.71
N SER A 175 -8.83 7.73 -15.57
CA SER A 175 -8.87 7.52 -17.03
C SER A 175 -8.19 6.21 -17.42
N ASP A 176 -8.72 5.52 -18.44
CA ASP A 176 -8.11 4.27 -18.94
C ASP A 176 -6.75 4.49 -19.63
N ALA A 177 -6.34 5.75 -19.83
CA ALA A 177 -5.18 6.16 -20.63
C ALA A 177 -3.81 6.10 -19.91
N GLU A 178 -3.75 5.80 -18.61
CA GLU A 178 -2.48 5.69 -17.86
C GLU A 178 -2.11 4.24 -17.50
N ALA A 179 -2.48 3.27 -18.35
CA ALA A 179 -1.74 2.02 -18.41
C ALA A 179 -0.55 2.19 -19.37
N GLY A 180 0.43 3.02 -18.98
CA GLY A 180 1.74 3.03 -19.63
C GLY A 180 2.41 1.66 -19.43
N PRO A 181 3.08 1.08 -20.44
CA PRO A 181 3.73 -0.20 -20.28
C PRO A 181 4.96 -0.05 -19.40
N GLY A 182 5.03 -0.82 -18.31
CA GLY A 182 6.29 -1.16 -17.63
C GLY A 182 6.73 -0.19 -16.53
N GLY A 183 6.62 -0.66 -15.29
CA GLY A 183 7.23 -0.07 -14.12
C GLY A 183 7.59 -1.13 -13.08
N ASP A 184 8.07 -2.29 -13.53
CA ASP A 184 8.88 -3.20 -12.71
C ASP A 184 10.27 -3.24 -13.37
N ALA A 185 11.23 -2.57 -12.74
CA ALA A 185 12.66 -2.75 -12.90
C ALA A 185 13.30 -2.55 -11.52
#